data_AF-A0A967CJH0-F1
#
_entry.id   AF-A0A967CJH0-F1
#
_cell.length_a   1.000
_cell.length_b   1.000
_cell.length_c   1.000
_cell.angle_alpha   90.00
_cell.angle_beta   90.00
_cell.angle_gamma   90.00
#
_symmetry.space_group_name_H-M   'P 1'
#
loop_
_entity.id
_entity.type
_entity.pdbx_description
1 polymer ?
#
loop_
_entity_poly.entity_id
_entity_poly.type
_entity_poly.pdbx_seq_one_letter_code
_entity_poly.pdbx_strand_id
1 'polypeptide(L)'
;MSATRSTSAAVKVSRSAVLVALAAMVATPLFSRGGPERRALAYVVVGGFFLAALAAHWLVHHWRAVAASGVVMTVSLAIEVIGSRSGVPFGDYDYGAALQ
;
A
#
# COMPACT_ATOMS: atom_id res chain seq x y z
N MET A 1 14.24 -3.01 29.97
CA MET A 1 13.47 -4.09 29.28
C MET A 1 12.42 -3.52 28.29
N SER A 2 12.80 -2.63 27.36
CA SER A 2 11.81 -1.93 26.49
C SER A 2 12.05 -2.13 24.98
N ALA A 3 13.30 -2.16 24.52
CA ALA A 3 13.62 -2.22 23.08
C ALA A 3 13.33 -3.60 22.43
N THR A 4 13.68 -4.70 23.10
CA THR A 4 13.59 -6.07 22.54
C THR A 4 12.15 -6.53 22.26
N ARG A 5 11.16 -6.08 23.04
CA ARG A 5 9.74 -6.40 22.78
C ARG A 5 9.19 -5.65 21.56
N SER A 6 9.60 -4.39 21.39
CA SER A 6 9.20 -3.54 20.26
C SER A 6 9.68 -4.12 18.92
N THR A 7 10.92 -4.61 18.87
CA THR A 7 11.49 -5.26 17.68
C THR A 7 10.76 -6.52 17.27
N SER A 8 10.45 -7.40 18.23
CA SER A 8 9.71 -8.64 17.96
C SER A 8 8.30 -8.37 17.44
N ALA A 9 7.61 -7.35 17.97
CA ALA A 9 6.27 -6.98 17.54
C ALA A 9 6.25 -6.44 16.10
N ALA A 10 7.14 -5.51 15.76
CA ALA A 10 7.17 -4.94 14.42
C ALA A 10 7.55 -5.96 13.34
N VAL A 11 8.47 -6.89 13.65
CA VAL A 11 8.80 -8.01 12.74
C VAL A 11 7.59 -8.93 12.53
N LYS A 12 6.83 -9.24 13.59
CA LYS A 12 5.59 -10.02 13.47
C LYS A 12 4.56 -9.31 12.61
N VAL A 13 4.33 -8.01 12.85
CA VAL A 13 3.40 -7.19 12.05
C VAL A 13 3.83 -7.17 10.59
N SER A 14 5.11 -6.91 10.32
CA SER A 14 5.64 -6.87 8.96
C SER A 14 5.44 -8.19 8.23
N ARG A 15 5.79 -9.32 8.87
CA ARG A 15 5.58 -10.66 8.31
C ARG A 15 4.11 -10.95 8.04
N SER A 16 3.23 -10.69 9.01
CA SER A 16 1.79 -10.93 8.84
C SER A 16 1.20 -10.08 7.72
N ALA A 17 1.58 -8.81 7.62
CA ALA A 17 1.09 -7.90 6.59
C ALA A 17 1.54 -8.33 5.18
N VAL A 18 2.79 -8.82 5.03
CA VAL A 18 3.25 -9.43 3.77
C VAL A 18 2.44 -10.67 3.43
N LEU A 19 2.21 -11.57 4.39
CA LEU A 19 1.44 -12.80 4.15
C LEU A 19 0.01 -12.51 3.71
N VAL A 20 -0.64 -11.52 4.33
CA VAL A 20 -1.99 -11.09 3.95
C VAL A 20 -1.99 -10.48 2.54
N ALA A 21 -1.01 -9.64 2.20
CA ALA A 21 -0.89 -9.07 0.86
C ALA A 21 -0.67 -10.16 -0.20
N LEU A 22 0.20 -11.13 0.07
CA LEU A 22 0.44 -12.26 -0.84
C LEU A 22 -0.80 -13.13 -1.01
N ALA A 23 -1.52 -13.43 0.08
CA ALA A 23 -2.78 -14.18 0.00
C ALA A 23 -3.83 -13.43 -0.84
N ALA A 24 -3.93 -12.11 -0.67
CA ALA A 24 -4.81 -11.28 -1.50
C ALA A 24 -4.40 -11.25 -2.98
N MET A 25 -3.10 -11.23 -3.29
CA MET A 25 -2.60 -11.36 -4.66
C MET A 25 -2.98 -12.72 -5.29
N VAL A 26 -2.83 -13.81 -4.53
CA VAL A 26 -3.23 -15.17 -4.97
C VAL A 26 -4.74 -15.28 -5.16
N ALA A 27 -5.53 -14.59 -4.33
CA ALA A 27 -6.99 -14.58 -4.43
C ALA A 27 -7.52 -13.70 -5.57
N THR A 28 -6.80 -12.64 -5.97
CA THR A 28 -7.21 -11.67 -7.01
C THR A 28 -7.67 -12.30 -8.34
N PRO A 29 -7.00 -13.32 -8.92
CA PRO A 29 -7.46 -13.97 -10.15
C PRO A 29 -8.78 -14.75 -10.00
N LEU A 30 -9.24 -15.05 -8.79
CA LEU A 30 -10.51 -15.76 -8.55
C LEU A 30 -11.75 -14.86 -8.76
N PHE A 31 -11.55 -13.55 -8.86
CA PHE A 31 -12.61 -12.56 -8.98
C PHE A 31 -12.59 -11.85 -10.33
N SER A 32 -13.77 -11.47 -10.81
CA SER A 32 -13.98 -10.78 -12.08
C SER A 32 -13.20 -9.46 -12.16
N ARG A 33 -12.69 -9.15 -13.36
CA ARG A 33 -12.05 -7.87 -13.66
C ARG A 33 -13.04 -6.71 -13.49
N GLY A 34 -12.59 -5.59 -12.94
CA GLY A 34 -13.43 -4.42 -12.66
C GLY A 34 -14.42 -4.56 -11.48
N GLY A 35 -14.53 -5.72 -10.83
CA GLY A 35 -15.45 -5.95 -9.72
C GLY A 35 -15.04 -5.29 -8.39
N PRO A 36 -16.00 -4.98 -7.50
CA PRO A 36 -15.72 -4.38 -6.19
C PRO A 36 -14.83 -5.26 -5.30
N GLU A 37 -14.86 -6.59 -5.46
CA GLU A 37 -14.02 -7.54 -4.72
C GLU A 37 -12.55 -7.38 -5.09
N ARG A 38 -12.23 -7.25 -6.39
CA ARG A 38 -10.86 -6.97 -6.84
C ARG A 38 -10.36 -5.62 -6.35
N ARG A 39 -11.23 -4.61 -6.30
CA ARG A 39 -10.88 -3.30 -5.76
C ARG A 39 -10.56 -3.40 -4.26
N ALA A 40 -11.35 -4.14 -3.49
CA ALA A 40 -11.08 -4.40 -2.09
C ALA A 40 -9.75 -5.16 -1.89
N LEU A 41 -9.50 -6.22 -2.68
CA LEU A 41 -8.23 -6.95 -2.64
C LEU A 41 -7.05 -6.05 -3.01
N ALA A 42 -7.18 -5.16 -3.98
CA ALA A 42 -6.14 -4.20 -4.32
C ALA A 42 -5.78 -3.29 -3.13
N TYR A 43 -6.79 -2.79 -2.38
CA TYR A 43 -6.55 -2.03 -1.15
C TYR A 43 -5.87 -2.88 -0.06
N VAL A 44 -6.25 -4.15 0.09
CA VAL A 44 -5.60 -5.07 1.03
C VAL A 44 -4.13 -5.29 0.66
N VAL A 45 -3.83 -5.51 -0.62
CA VAL A 45 -2.45 -5.72 -1.11
C VAL A 45 -1.60 -4.48 -0.86
N VAL A 46 -2.06 -3.31 -1.32
CA VAL A 46 -1.32 -2.05 -1.19
C VAL A 46 -1.15 -1.67 0.29
N GLY A 47 -2.24 -1.73 1.07
CA GLY A 47 -2.21 -1.44 2.50
C GLY A 47 -1.32 -2.41 3.27
N GLY A 48 -1.35 -3.70 2.94
CA GLY A 48 -0.50 -4.72 3.55
C GLY A 48 0.99 -4.47 3.30
N PHE A 49 1.40 -4.19 2.06
CA PHE A 49 2.80 -3.86 1.78
C PHE A 49 3.23 -2.54 2.41
N PHE A 50 2.36 -1.52 2.42
CA PHE A 50 2.63 -0.27 3.09
C PHE A 50 2.89 -0.46 4.59
N LEU A 51 2.01 -1.19 5.28
CA LEU A 51 2.17 -1.49 6.71
C LEU A 51 3.41 -2.35 6.98
N ALA A 52 3.71 -3.31 6.10
CA ALA A 52 4.91 -4.13 6.22
C ALA A 52 6.19 -3.28 6.12
N ALA A 53 6.25 -2.38 5.15
CA ALA A 53 7.35 -1.46 4.94
C ALA A 53 7.49 -0.49 6.12
N LEU A 54 6.39 0.11 6.56
CA LEU A 54 6.39 1.04 7.70
C LEU A 54 6.89 0.35 8.98
N ALA A 55 6.38 -0.85 9.27
CA ALA A 55 6.80 -1.62 10.44
C ALA A 55 8.30 -2.01 10.37
N ALA A 56 8.81 -2.39 9.20
CA ALA A 56 10.23 -2.71 9.03
C ALA A 56 11.12 -1.48 9.21
N HIS A 57 10.75 -0.33 8.65
CA HIS A 57 11.55 0.90 8.72
C HIS A 57 11.45 1.59 10.09
N TRP A 58 10.35 1.42 10.82
CA TRP A 58 10.21 1.92 12.19
C TRP A 58 11.31 1.40 13.13
N LEU A 59 11.80 0.18 12.88
CA LEU A 59 12.86 -0.43 13.69
C LEU A 59 14.23 0.22 13.52
N VAL A 60 14.48 0.84 12.36
CA VAL A 60 15.78 1.43 12.03
C VAL A 60 15.73 2.96 12.14
N HIS A 61 14.59 3.56 11.78
CA HIS A 61 14.46 5.00 11.59
C HIS A 61 13.40 5.65 12.48
N HIS A 62 12.63 4.87 13.25
CA HIS A 62 11.60 5.35 14.17
C HIS A 62 10.67 6.40 13.53
N TRP A 63 10.51 7.56 14.16
CA TRP A 63 9.61 8.63 13.70
C TRP A 63 9.93 9.13 12.28
N ARG A 64 11.19 9.03 11.83
CA ARG A 64 11.60 9.46 10.50
C ARG A 64 10.95 8.58 9.42
N ALA A 65 10.70 7.30 9.70
CA ALA A 65 9.99 6.41 8.79
C ALA A 65 8.52 6.83 8.62
N VAL A 66 7.88 7.24 9.72
CA VAL A 66 6.49 7.74 9.68
C VAL A 66 6.42 9.06 8.91
N ALA A 67 7.34 10.00 9.19
CA ALA A 67 7.40 11.27 8.48
C ALA A 67 7.63 11.09 6.98
N ALA A 68 8.60 10.25 6.58
CA ALA A 68 8.85 9.95 5.17
C ALA A 68 7.64 9.30 4.50
N SER A 69 6.98 8.34 5.18
CA SER A 69 5.77 7.69 4.65
C SER A 69 4.62 8.66 4.48
N GLY A 70 4.45 9.60 5.43
CA GLY A 70 3.44 10.66 5.34
C GLY A 70 3.71 11.61 4.18
N VAL A 71 4.97 11.98 3.94
CA VAL A 71 5.36 12.82 2.79
C VAL A 71 5.05 12.09 1.48
N VAL A 72 5.48 10.84 1.34
CA VAL A 72 5.20 10.03 0.13
C VAL A 72 3.69 9.93 -0.11
N MET A 73 2.91 9.59 0.92
CA MET A 73 1.45 9.49 0.81
C MET A 73 0.81 10.81 0.38
N THR A 74 1.24 11.93 0.96
CA THR A 74 0.72 13.27 0.64
C THR A 74 1.06 13.66 -0.80
N VAL A 75 2.29 13.41 -1.23
CA VAL A 75 2.76 13.72 -2.59
C VAL A 75 2.02 12.84 -3.61
N SER A 76 1.92 11.54 -3.37
CA SER A 76 1.17 10.63 -4.24
C SER A 76 -0.30 11.01 -4.33
N LEU A 77 -0.94 11.38 -3.22
CA LEU A 77 -2.33 11.87 -3.23
C LEU A 77 -2.47 13.17 -4.01
N ALA A 78 -1.55 14.12 -3.84
CA ALA A 78 -1.56 15.37 -4.59
C ALA A 78 -1.43 15.11 -6.10
N ILE A 79 -0.52 14.21 -6.50
CA ILE A 79 -0.35 13.80 -7.90
C ILE A 79 -1.63 13.14 -8.43
N GLU A 80 -2.26 12.25 -7.67
CA GLU A 80 -3.52 11.58 -8.04
C GLU A 80 -4.67 12.60 -8.21
N VAL A 81 -4.83 13.54 -7.27
CA VAL A 81 -5.88 14.56 -7.32
C VAL A 81 -5.66 15.54 -8.47
N ILE A 82 -4.41 15.90 -8.75
CA ILE A 82 -4.08 16.75 -9.90
C ILE A 82 -4.35 15.98 -11.19
N GLY A 83 -3.77 14.78 -11.34
CA GLY A 83 -3.94 13.95 -12.53
C GLY A 83 -5.39 13.63 -12.87
N SER A 84 -6.20 13.27 -11.88
CA SER A 84 -7.63 12.98 -12.07
C SER A 84 -8.49 14.20 -12.44
N ARG A 85 -8.03 15.42 -12.14
CA ARG A 85 -8.76 16.66 -12.46
C ARG A 85 -8.25 17.37 -13.72
N SER A 86 -6.96 17.27 -14.02
CA SER A 86 -6.31 18.05 -15.07
C SER A 86 -5.75 17.22 -16.21
N GLY A 87 -5.66 15.89 -16.08
CA GLY A 87 -5.01 15.04 -17.07
C GLY A 87 -3.48 15.20 -17.13
N VAL A 88 -2.84 15.84 -16.14
CA VAL A 88 -1.38 16.10 -16.08
C VAL A 88 -0.82 15.54 -14.76
N PRO A 89 0.37 14.89 -14.72
CA PRO A 89 1.40 14.76 -15.77
C PRO A 89 1.21 13.57 -16.72
N PHE A 90 0.15 12.80 -16.51
CA PHE A 90 0.05 11.43 -17.01
C PHE A 90 -0.87 11.27 -18.24
N GLY A 91 -1.62 12.30 -18.61
CA GLY A 91 -2.63 12.23 -19.66
C GLY A 91 -3.96 11.65 -19.15
N ASP A 92 -5.01 11.76 -19.97
CA ASP A 92 -6.23 10.99 -19.79
C ASP A 92 -5.93 9.53 -20.12
N TYR A 93 -5.62 8.74 -19.09
CA TYR A 93 -5.54 7.30 -19.24
C TYR A 93 -6.97 6.74 -19.28
N ASP A 94 -7.39 6.28 -20.47
CA ASP A 94 -8.62 5.49 -20.62
C ASP A 94 -8.39 4.08 -20.05
N TYR A 95 -8.37 4.00 -18.71
CA TYR A 95 -8.26 2.74 -17.98
C TYR A 95 -9.48 1.83 -18.21
N GLY A 96 -10.58 2.35 -18.79
CA GLY A 96 -11.79 1.59 -19.07
C GLY A 96 -11.57 0.48 -20.09
N ALA A 97 -10.75 0.72 -21.11
CA ALA A 97 -10.41 -0.28 -22.12
C ALA A 97 -9.33 -1.28 -21.65
N ALA A 98 -8.43 -0.86 -20.75
CA ALA A 98 -7.31 -1.69 -20.31
C ALA A 98 -7.63 -2.60 -19.10
N LEU A 99 -8.69 -2.30 -18.34
CA LEU A 99 -9.07 -3.05 -17.12
C LEU A 99 -10.31 -3.95 -17.27
N GLN A 100 -10.90 -4.05 -18.46
CA GLN A 100 -11.93 -5.05 -18.79
C GLN A 100 -11.31 -6.42 -19.09
#